data_AF-A0A1C7M9D1-F1
#
_entry.id   AF-A0A1C7M9D1-F1
#
_cell.length_a   1.000
_cell.length_b   1.000
_cell.length_c   1.000
_cell.angle_alpha   90.00
_cell.angle_beta   90.00
_cell.angle_gamma   90.00
#
_symmetry.space_group_name_H-M   'P 1'
#
loop_
_entity.id
_entity.type
_entity.pdbx_description
1 polymer ?
#
loop_
_entity_poly.entity_id
_entity_poly.type
_entity_poly.pdbx_seq_one_letter_code
_entity_poly.pdbx_strand_id
1 'polypeptide(L)'
;MVVPDPYETYLRGLKPGKTPRFDGRKRVACLRSINGLVDNKEDVEGIIDPGSQIISMSEEVCHALGLIYDPTIRLNMQSANGEVDQSLGLVRNVPFQVSDIVLYLQITSFDRLHMTSY
;
A
#
# COMPACT_ATOMS: atom_id res chain seq x y z
N MET A 1 -4.15 9.55 12.56
CA MET A 1 -2.72 9.31 12.84
C MET A 1 -2.06 8.91 11.53
N VAL A 2 -0.91 9.49 11.18
CA VAL A 2 -0.11 9.02 10.04
C VAL A 2 0.89 8.00 10.58
N VAL A 3 0.88 6.79 10.03
CA VAL A 3 1.89 5.78 10.37
C VAL A 3 3.16 6.11 9.58
N PRO A 4 4.33 6.22 10.22
CA PRO A 4 5.59 6.44 9.51
C PRO A 4 5.88 5.27 8.57
N ASP A 5 6.58 5.54 7.47
CA ASP A 5 7.00 4.51 6.51
C ASP A 5 7.68 3.34 7.25
N PRO A 6 7.11 2.11 7.19
CA PRO A 6 7.65 0.96 7.89
C PRO A 6 9.07 0.59 7.45
N TYR A 7 9.39 0.80 6.16
CA TYR A 7 10.69 0.50 5.59
C TYR A 7 11.74 1.50 6.06
N GLU A 8 11.46 2.80 5.96
CA GLU A 8 12.37 3.84 6.49
C GLU A 8 12.56 3.69 8.01
N THR A 9 11.50 3.34 8.74
CA THR A 9 11.56 3.06 10.17
C THR A 9 12.48 1.88 10.46
N TYR A 10 12.39 0.81 9.68
CA TYR A 10 13.29 -0.33 9.77
C TYR A 10 14.75 0.06 9.46
N LEU A 11 14.99 0.80 8.38
CA LEU A 11 16.34 1.24 7.99
C LEU A 11 17.00 2.08 9.10
N ARG A 12 16.26 3.01 9.71
CA ARG A 12 16.73 3.83 10.83
C ARG A 12 17.06 3.00 12.08
N GLY A 13 16.43 1.84 12.23
CA GLY A 13 16.67 0.92 13.34
C GLY A 13 17.90 0.01 13.17
N LEU A 14 18.55 0.01 12.01
CA LEU A 14 19.71 -0.85 11.75
C LEU A 14 20.96 -0.37 12.49
N LYS A 15 21.73 -1.33 13.05
CA LYS A 15 23.06 -1.03 13.60
C LYS A 15 24.02 -0.65 12.47
N PRO A 16 25.00 0.25 12.72
CA PRO A 16 26.00 0.61 11.71
C PRO A 16 26.66 -0.62 11.08
N GLY A 17 26.73 -0.64 9.74
CA GLY A 17 27.34 -1.73 8.96
C GLY A 17 26.46 -2.97 8.74
N LYS A 18 25.18 -2.96 9.16
CA LYS A 18 24.22 -4.01 8.78
C LYS A 18 23.49 -3.63 7.49
N THR A 19 23.42 -4.58 6.56
CA THR A 19 22.60 -4.43 5.35
C THR A 19 21.16 -4.88 5.61
N PRO A 20 20.16 -4.24 4.98
CA PRO A 20 18.78 -4.68 5.02
C PRO A 20 18.66 -6.11 4.51
N ARG A 21 18.08 -7.01 5.31
CA ARG A 21 17.70 -8.35 4.83
C ARG A 21 16.26 -8.33 4.34
N PHE A 22 16.08 -8.36 3.04
CA PHE A 22 14.82 -8.81 2.43
C PHE A 22 14.91 -10.33 2.24
N ASP A 23 14.16 -11.09 3.04
CA ASP A 23 13.91 -12.50 2.73
C ASP A 23 12.85 -12.53 1.62
N GLY A 24 13.29 -12.37 0.37
CA GLY A 24 12.46 -12.43 -0.84
C GLY A 24 11.90 -13.82 -1.14
N ARG A 25 11.71 -14.66 -0.11
CA ARG A 25 11.08 -15.97 -0.29
C ARG A 25 9.66 -15.75 -0.79
N LYS A 26 9.48 -15.99 -2.10
CA LYS A 26 8.19 -16.14 -2.77
C LYS A 26 7.44 -17.27 -2.10
N ARG A 27 6.65 -16.95 -1.07
CA ARG A 27 5.66 -17.86 -0.52
C ARG A 27 4.53 -17.87 -1.53
N VAL A 28 4.42 -18.96 -2.29
CA VAL A 28 3.29 -19.21 -3.18
C VAL A 28 2.08 -19.50 -2.29
N ALA A 29 1.52 -18.46 -1.70
CA ALA A 29 0.18 -18.51 -1.15
C ALA A 29 -0.77 -18.35 -2.34
N CYS A 30 -1.86 -19.13 -2.38
CA CYS A 30 -2.96 -18.86 -3.30
C CYS A 30 -3.33 -17.37 -3.18
N LEU A 31 -3.43 -16.67 -4.31
CA LEU A 31 -3.97 -15.31 -4.33
C LEU A 31 -5.32 -15.34 -3.62
N ARG A 32 -5.46 -14.50 -2.60
CA ARG A 32 -6.71 -14.30 -1.89
C ARG A 32 -7.20 -12.91 -2.24
N SER A 33 -8.49 -12.77 -2.45
CA SER A 33 -9.12 -11.47 -2.61
C SER A 33 -10.10 -11.19 -1.49
N ILE A 34 -10.38 -9.91 -1.31
CA ILE A 34 -11.39 -9.40 -0.40
C ILE A 34 -12.20 -8.34 -1.13
N ASN A 35 -13.52 -8.47 -1.09
CA ASN A 35 -14.42 -7.45 -1.59
C ASN A 35 -14.91 -6.62 -0.42
N GLY A 36 -15.02 -5.32 -0.63
CA GLY A 36 -15.65 -4.43 0.34
C GLY A 36 -16.00 -3.08 -0.24
N LEU A 37 -16.94 -2.43 0.43
CA LEU A 37 -17.44 -1.12 0.04
C LEU A 37 -16.42 -0.06 0.47
N VAL A 38 -15.83 0.62 -0.50
CA VAL A 38 -14.85 1.70 -0.29
C VAL A 38 -15.58 3.04 -0.24
N ASP A 39 -15.29 3.82 0.79
CA ASP A 39 -15.80 5.19 0.98
C ASP A 39 -17.34 5.29 0.97
N ASN A 40 -18.03 4.19 1.29
CA ASN A 40 -19.49 4.04 1.16
C ASN A 40 -20.03 4.25 -0.27
N LYS A 41 -19.18 4.12 -1.29
CA LYS A 41 -19.52 4.42 -2.69
C LYS A 41 -19.61 3.18 -3.57
N GLU A 42 -18.54 2.39 -3.60
CA GLU A 42 -18.40 1.30 -4.57
C GLU A 42 -17.72 0.08 -3.96
N ASP A 43 -18.18 -1.12 -4.32
CA ASP A 43 -17.54 -2.38 -3.95
C ASP A 43 -16.29 -2.59 -4.80
N VAL A 44 -15.14 -2.69 -4.12
CA VAL A 44 -13.84 -2.87 -4.78
C VAL A 44 -13.25 -4.20 -4.34
N GLU A 45 -12.73 -4.97 -5.32
CA GLU A 45 -11.94 -6.16 -5.07
C GLU A 45 -10.48 -5.78 -4.80
N GLY A 46 -9.98 -6.18 -3.62
CA GLY A 46 -8.58 -6.03 -3.22
C GLY A 46 -7.87 -7.37 -3.18
N ILE A 47 -6.57 -7.38 -3.50
CA ILE A 47 -5.70 -8.56 -3.31
C ILE A 47 -5.15 -8.53 -1.89
N ILE A 48 -5.27 -9.65 -1.18
CA ILE A 48 -4.59 -9.87 0.10
C ILE A 48 -3.20 -10.41 -0.23
N ASP A 49 -2.20 -9.54 -0.13
CA ASP A 49 -0.79 -9.91 -0.26
C ASP A 49 -0.08 -9.85 1.10
N PRO A 50 0.26 -10.99 1.72
CA PRO A 50 1.07 -11.03 2.94
C PRO A 50 2.51 -10.51 2.76
N GLY A 51 2.99 -10.40 1.51
CA GLY A 51 4.27 -9.80 1.17
C GLY A 51 4.27 -8.27 1.21
N SER A 52 3.10 -7.65 1.13
CA SER A 52 2.95 -6.20 1.19
C SER A 52 2.88 -5.70 2.63
N GLN A 53 3.60 -4.61 2.91
CA GLN A 53 3.55 -3.92 4.20
C GLN A 53 2.53 -2.77 4.22
N ILE A 54 1.96 -2.42 3.06
CA ILE A 54 1.07 -1.27 2.90
C ILE A 54 -0.20 -1.67 2.13
N ILE A 55 -1.25 -0.89 2.35
CA ILE A 55 -2.43 -0.93 1.47
C ILE A 55 -2.21 0.12 0.38
N SER A 56 -2.29 -0.32 -0.86
CA SER A 56 -2.02 0.49 -2.02
C SER A 56 -3.22 0.50 -2.96
N MET A 57 -3.40 1.61 -3.67
CA MET A 57 -4.45 1.77 -4.68
C MET A 57 -3.88 2.59 -5.83
N SER A 58 -4.31 2.28 -7.06
CA SER A 58 -3.85 3.04 -8.21
C SER A 58 -4.48 4.43 -8.21
N GLU A 59 -3.78 5.39 -8.83
CA GLU A 59 -4.29 6.75 -9.04
C GLU A 59 -5.64 6.73 -9.75
N GLU A 60 -5.79 5.88 -10.76
CA GLU A 60 -7.02 5.71 -11.54
C GLU A 60 -8.20 5.33 -10.64
N VAL A 61 -8.02 4.36 -9.74
CA VAL A 61 -9.08 3.94 -8.81
C VAL A 61 -9.34 5.02 -7.75
N CYS A 62 -8.28 5.68 -7.25
CA CYS A 62 -8.46 6.82 -6.34
C CYS A 62 -9.29 7.93 -7.00
N HIS A 63 -9.01 8.26 -8.26
CA HIS A 63 -9.74 9.26 -9.02
C HIS A 63 -11.18 8.83 -9.30
N ALA A 64 -11.41 7.57 -9.70
CA ALA A 64 -12.75 7.04 -9.94
C ALA A 64 -13.64 7.10 -8.68
N LEU A 65 -13.06 6.81 -7.52
CA LEU A 65 -13.74 6.88 -6.22
C LEU A 65 -13.81 8.30 -5.63
N GLY A 66 -13.15 9.29 -6.24
CA GLY A 66 -13.05 10.66 -5.75
C GLY A 66 -12.26 10.78 -4.43
N LEU A 67 -11.28 9.89 -4.22
CA LEU A 67 -10.42 9.89 -3.05
C LEU A 67 -9.28 10.90 -3.21
N ILE A 68 -9.21 11.84 -2.27
CA ILE A 68 -8.17 12.88 -2.24
C ILE A 68 -6.98 12.35 -1.44
N TYR A 69 -5.81 12.28 -2.07
CA TYR A 69 -4.55 11.97 -1.41
C TYR A 69 -3.77 13.24 -1.05
N ASP A 70 -3.09 13.20 0.10
CA ASP A 70 -2.15 14.25 0.51
C ASP A 70 -0.79 14.00 -0.16
N PRO A 71 -0.36 14.86 -1.12
CA PRO A 71 0.87 14.64 -1.89
C PRO A 71 2.13 14.92 -1.07
N THR A 72 2.02 15.47 0.14
CA THR A 72 3.16 15.75 1.02
C THR A 72 3.63 14.52 1.79
N ILE A 73 2.82 13.45 1.81
CA ILE A 73 3.16 12.18 2.43
C ILE A 73 3.35 11.13 1.36
N ARG A 74 4.62 10.83 1.09
CA ARG A 74 5.02 9.86 0.08
C ARG A 74 5.86 8.76 0.71
N LEU A 75 5.72 7.55 0.18
CA LEU A 75 6.52 6.38 0.51
C LEU A 75 7.52 6.11 -0.63
N ASN A 76 8.72 5.72 -0.25
CA ASN A 76 9.70 5.22 -1.21
C ASN A 76 9.39 3.74 -1.49
N MET A 77 9.33 3.37 -2.76
CA MET A 77 9.14 1.99 -3.19
C MET A 77 10.39 1.52 -3.93
N GLN A 78 10.98 0.44 -3.45
CA GLN A 78 12.09 -0.19 -4.15
C GLN A 78 11.55 -1.35 -5.00
N SER A 79 11.78 -1.30 -6.31
CA SER A 79 11.39 -2.39 -7.20
C SER A 79 12.41 -3.54 -7.15
N ALA A 80 12.06 -4.68 -7.76
CA ALA A 80 12.95 -5.84 -7.84
C ALA A 80 14.28 -5.55 -8.57
N ASN A 81 14.34 -4.52 -9.42
CA ASN A 81 15.56 -4.09 -10.11
C ASN A 81 16.44 -3.15 -9.26
N GLY A 82 15.99 -2.75 -8.07
CA GLY A 82 16.71 -1.86 -7.16
C GLY A 82 16.44 -0.36 -7.36
N GLU A 83 15.68 0.02 -8.40
CA GLU A 83 15.22 1.41 -8.57
C GLU A 83 14.23 1.78 -7.46
N VAL A 84 14.36 3.02 -6.98
CA VAL A 84 13.49 3.59 -5.96
C VAL A 84 12.57 4.62 -6.62
N ASP A 85 11.28 4.33 -6.63
CA ASP A 85 10.23 5.25 -7.05
C ASP A 85 9.46 5.79 -5.83
N GLN A 86 8.62 6.81 -6.02
CA GLN A 86 7.81 7.39 -4.96
C GLN A 86 6.32 7.24 -5.23
N SER A 87 5.57 6.94 -4.16
CA SER A 87 4.11 7.05 -4.21
C SER A 87 3.64 8.47 -4.51
N LEU A 88 2.41 8.62 -5.01
CA LEU A 88 1.80 9.91 -5.29
C LEU A 88 1.37 10.66 -4.02
N GLY A 89 0.88 9.94 -3.01
CA GLY A 89 0.39 10.52 -1.77
C GLY A 89 -0.35 9.53 -0.87
N LEU A 90 -0.83 10.03 0.27
CA LEU A 90 -1.60 9.23 1.24
C LEU A 90 -3.07 9.65 1.27
N VAL A 91 -3.98 8.71 1.01
CA VAL A 91 -5.41 8.84 1.33
C VAL A 91 -5.64 8.38 2.77
N ARG A 92 -6.27 9.23 3.58
CA ARG A 92 -6.37 9.03 5.02
C ARG A 92 -7.76 8.57 5.44
N ASN A 93 -7.81 7.54 6.29
CA ASN A 93 -9.00 7.06 6.99
C ASN A 93 -10.18 6.81 6.05
N VAL A 94 -9.95 6.07 4.96
CA VAL A 94 -11.02 5.68 4.06
C VAL A 94 -11.81 4.53 4.70
N PRO A 95 -13.14 4.65 4.90
CA PRO A 95 -13.91 3.53 5.40
C PRO A 95 -13.98 2.44 4.34
N PHE A 96 -13.65 1.23 4.75
CA PHE A 96 -13.73 0.01 3.96
C PHE A 96 -14.60 -0.97 4.72
N GLN A 97 -15.79 -1.22 4.21
CA GLN A 97 -16.74 -2.11 4.86
C GLN A 97 -16.66 -3.50 4.24
N VAL A 98 -16.39 -4.50 5.09
CA VAL A 98 -16.46 -5.91 4.74
C VAL A 98 -17.52 -6.53 5.61
N SER A 99 -18.61 -6.99 4.98
CA SER A 99 -19.78 -7.49 5.69
C SER A 99 -20.30 -6.45 6.71
N ASP A 100 -20.24 -6.74 8.00
CA ASP A 100 -20.69 -5.91 9.12
C ASP A 100 -19.56 -5.14 9.82
N ILE A 101 -18.31 -5.28 9.35
CA ILE A 101 -17.13 -4.63 9.94
C ILE A 101 -16.69 -3.48 9.04
N VAL A 102 -16.47 -2.30 9.64
CA VAL A 102 -15.87 -1.15 8.97
C VAL A 102 -14.43 -0.95 9.43
N LEU A 103 -13.49 -1.02 8.50
CA LEU A 103 -12.07 -0.75 8.72
C LEU A 103 -11.73 0.63 8.15
N TYR A 104 -10.98 1.44 8.89
CA TYR A 104 -10.47 2.72 8.38
C TYR A 104 -9.07 2.53 7.83
N LEU A 105 -8.94 2.58 6.50
CA LEU A 105 -7.70 2.30 5.80
C LEU A 105 -6.88 3.59 5.60
N GLN A 106 -5.55 3.44 5.74
CA GLN A 106 -4.57 4.38 5.20
C GLN A 106 -4.11 3.80 3.86
N ILE A 107 -4.43 4.48 2.75
CA ILE A 107 -4.20 3.96 1.41
C ILE A 107 -3.14 4.82 0.73
N THR A 108 -2.04 4.20 0.31
CA THR A 108 -1.03 4.88 -0.47
C THR A 108 -1.40 4.83 -1.96
N SER A 109 -1.46 6.00 -2.61
CA SER A 109 -1.76 6.13 -4.03
C SER A 109 -0.51 5.94 -4.90
N PHE A 110 -0.63 5.19 -5.98
CA PHE A 110 0.47 4.91 -6.93
C PHE A 110 0.06 5.09 -8.38
N ASP A 111 1.00 5.50 -9.22
CA ASP A 111 0.81 5.45 -10.67
C ASP A 111 0.70 3.99 -11.15
N ARG A 112 -0.20 3.76 -12.12
CA ARG A 112 -0.65 2.44 -12.62
C ARG A 112 0.50 1.57 -13.14
N LEU A 113 1.60 2.17 -13.58
CA LEU A 113 2.78 1.48 -14.09
C LEU A 113 3.50 0.61 -13.04
N HIS A 114 3.29 0.87 -11.74
CA HIS A 114 4.09 0.26 -10.68
C HIS A 114 3.34 -0.77 -9.82
N MET A 115 2.01 -0.91 -9.97
CA MET A 115 1.23 -1.92 -9.23
C MET A 115 1.24 -3.32 -9.88
N THR A 116 1.80 -3.46 -11.07
CA THR A 116 1.86 -4.73 -11.81
C THR A 116 3.10 -5.57 -11.48
N SER A 117 3.98 -5.09 -10.62
CA SER A 117 5.21 -5.80 -10.21
C SER A 117 5.03 -6.48 -8.85
N TYR A 118 4.30 -7.60 -8.84
CA TYR A 118 4.39 -8.62 -7.77
C TYR A 118 5.08 -9.88 -8.32
#